data_AF-A0A4Q2JT46-F1
#
_entry.id   AF-A0A4Q2JT46-F1
#
_cell.length_a   1.000
_cell.length_b   1.000
_cell.length_c   1.000
_cell.angle_alpha   90.00
_cell.angle_beta   90.00
_cell.angle_gamma   90.00
#
_symmetry.space_group_name_H-M   'P 1'
#
loop_
_entity.id
_entity.type
_entity.pdbx_description
1 polymer ?
#
loop_
_entity_poly.entity_id
_entity_poly.type
_entity_poly.pdbx_seq_one_letter_code
_entity_poly.pdbx_strand_id
1 'polypeptide(L)'
;MRALAGSLVIALAATAGVVANPIAATAADYPTWDEVQKAKANTQAAAQAVDEIVGLIADLEANVEAARAEAERRTDELIVAQQEYDDAVRRADEIQAQADEAKAEAEEAERNAGQLAAQLYRTGGSDLGMNLMFDAGDAARTDELLAKLGSMEKLVERTAGIYEQAEEAGNTAQSLADQAEVARAEREKLRVAAEQALAAAQAAQA
;
A
#
# COMPACT_ATOMS: atom_id res chain seq x y z
N MET A 1 -35.22 7.89 -13.89
CA MET A 1 -36.64 7.53 -14.03
C MET A 1 -37.50 8.78 -13.79
N ARG A 2 -38.16 9.30 -14.85
CA ARG A 2 -39.24 10.32 -14.95
C ARG A 2 -39.19 10.87 -16.39
N ALA A 3 -39.96 10.28 -17.32
CA ALA A 3 -41.30 10.69 -17.82
C ALA A 3 -41.13 11.63 -19.04
N LEU A 4 -41.61 11.33 -20.26
CA LEU A 4 -43.01 11.35 -20.76
C LEU A 4 -42.99 10.80 -22.21
N ALA A 5 -43.78 9.78 -22.55
CA ALA A 5 -45.13 9.86 -23.16
C ALA A 5 -45.15 10.36 -24.63
N GLY A 6 -45.62 9.51 -25.55
CA GLY A 6 -45.81 9.83 -26.96
C GLY A 6 -46.43 8.68 -27.75
N SER A 7 -47.62 8.23 -27.33
CA SER A 7 -48.44 7.22 -27.98
C SER A 7 -48.87 7.66 -29.39
N LEU A 8 -48.60 6.87 -30.44
CA LEU A 8 -49.20 7.09 -31.76
C LEU A 8 -50.27 6.04 -32.03
N VAL A 9 -51.49 6.54 -32.14
CA VAL A 9 -52.76 5.85 -32.33
C VAL A 9 -52.84 5.28 -33.75
N ILE A 10 -53.07 3.97 -33.86
CA ILE A 10 -53.50 3.34 -35.13
C ILE A 10 -55.00 3.60 -35.26
N ALA A 11 -55.37 4.61 -36.07
CA ALA A 11 -56.75 4.88 -36.41
C ALA A 11 -57.17 3.99 -37.58
N LEU A 12 -57.86 2.89 -37.27
CA LEU A 12 -58.60 2.07 -38.22
C LEU A 12 -60.00 2.69 -38.41
N ALA A 13 -60.25 3.28 -39.58
CA ALA A 13 -61.56 3.74 -40.03
C ALA A 13 -61.54 3.70 -41.57
N ALA A 14 -62.57 3.32 -42.32
CA ALA A 14 -63.91 2.85 -42.06
C ALA A 14 -64.40 2.19 -43.36
N THR A 15 -65.12 1.07 -43.29
CA THR A 15 -65.92 0.58 -44.42
C THR A 15 -67.33 1.17 -44.31
N ALA A 16 -67.64 2.16 -45.13
CA ALA A 16 -69.00 2.68 -45.29
C ALA A 16 -69.48 2.50 -46.74
N GLY A 17 -70.70 1.99 -46.86
CA GLY A 17 -71.36 1.61 -48.10
C GLY A 17 -71.72 2.77 -49.02
N VAL A 18 -71.94 2.38 -50.27
CA VAL A 18 -72.19 3.17 -51.48
C VAL A 18 -73.48 3.99 -51.40
N VAL A 19 -73.40 5.29 -51.72
CA VAL A 19 -74.47 6.06 -52.38
C VAL A 19 -73.83 6.98 -53.42
N ALA A 20 -74.39 6.97 -54.63
CA ALA A 20 -73.83 7.48 -55.89
C ALA A 20 -73.75 9.02 -55.99
N ASN A 21 -72.64 9.50 -56.57
CA ASN A 21 -72.46 10.81 -57.22
C ASN A 21 -71.44 10.63 -58.36
N PRO A 22 -71.57 11.30 -59.53
CA PRO A 22 -70.56 11.22 -60.58
C PRO A 22 -69.35 12.07 -60.16
N ILE A 23 -68.36 11.43 -59.54
CA ILE A 23 -67.08 12.07 -59.24
C ILE A 23 -66.33 12.12 -60.58
N ALA A 24 -66.05 13.34 -61.06
CA ALA A 24 -65.09 13.54 -62.13
C ALA A 24 -63.81 12.75 -61.80
N ALA A 25 -63.26 12.05 -62.79
CA ALA A 25 -61.95 11.42 -62.65
C ALA A 25 -60.92 12.52 -62.36
N THR A 26 -60.64 12.76 -61.08
CA THR A 26 -59.55 13.62 -60.67
C THR A 26 -58.30 12.95 -61.22
N ALA A 27 -57.55 13.68 -62.06
CA ALA A 27 -56.19 13.28 -62.40
C ALA A 27 -55.54 12.89 -61.06
N ALA A 28 -55.05 11.66 -60.94
CA ALA A 28 -54.30 11.29 -59.77
C ALA A 28 -53.21 12.37 -59.62
N ASP A 29 -53.19 13.04 -58.47
CA ASP A 29 -52.16 14.03 -58.14
C ASP A 29 -50.85 13.25 -58.05
N TYR A 30 -50.23 13.07 -59.22
CA TYR A 30 -48.98 12.33 -59.35
C TYR A 30 -47.87 13.25 -58.85
N PRO A 31 -47.00 12.75 -57.97
CA PRO A 31 -45.84 13.52 -57.54
C PRO A 31 -45.05 13.92 -58.78
N THR A 32 -44.66 15.18 -58.81
CA THR A 32 -43.79 15.71 -59.86
C THR A 32 -42.45 14.97 -59.81
N TRP A 33 -41.76 14.88 -60.94
CA TRP A 33 -40.45 14.23 -61.01
C TRP A 33 -39.42 14.82 -60.02
N ASP A 34 -39.52 16.12 -59.75
CA ASP A 34 -38.72 16.82 -58.74
C ASP A 34 -39.00 16.33 -57.30
N GLU A 35 -40.27 16.08 -56.96
CA GLU A 35 -40.65 15.50 -55.66
C GLU A 35 -40.14 14.07 -55.50
N VAL A 36 -40.17 13.26 -56.57
CA VAL A 36 -39.60 11.90 -56.57
C VAL A 36 -38.08 11.93 -56.41
N GLN A 37 -37.37 12.85 -57.08
CA GLN A 37 -35.92 13.01 -56.90
C GLN A 37 -35.56 13.48 -55.49
N LYS A 38 -36.30 14.44 -54.92
CA LYS A 38 -36.12 14.90 -53.54
C LYS A 38 -36.36 13.79 -52.53
N ALA A 39 -37.42 12.99 -52.70
CA ALA A 39 -37.69 11.84 -51.85
C ALA A 39 -36.54 10.83 -51.90
N LYS A 40 -36.03 10.50 -53.10
CA LYS A 40 -34.88 9.61 -53.26
C LYS A 40 -33.62 10.14 -52.57
N ALA A 41 -33.32 11.43 -52.71
CA ALA A 41 -32.17 12.07 -52.06
C ALA A 41 -32.29 12.02 -50.53
N ASN A 42 -33.47 12.29 -49.97
CA ASN A 42 -33.73 12.18 -48.53
C ASN A 42 -33.59 10.75 -48.02
N THR A 43 -34.07 9.75 -48.77
CA THR A 43 -33.88 8.33 -48.42
C THR A 43 -32.41 7.94 -48.41
N GLN A 44 -31.62 8.44 -49.38
CA GLN A 44 -30.18 8.20 -49.42
C GLN A 44 -29.45 8.88 -48.26
N ALA A 45 -29.80 10.12 -47.92
CA ALA A 45 -29.25 10.83 -46.77
C ALA A 45 -29.58 10.13 -45.45
N ALA A 46 -30.82 9.62 -45.31
CA ALA A 46 -31.23 8.83 -44.14
C ALA A 46 -30.44 7.52 -44.02
N ALA A 47 -30.19 6.81 -45.13
CA ALA A 47 -29.37 5.60 -45.13
C ALA A 47 -27.92 5.91 -44.71
N GLN A 48 -27.32 6.99 -45.22
CA GLN A 48 -25.98 7.42 -44.81
C GLN A 48 -25.90 7.76 -43.32
N ALA A 49 -26.92 8.46 -42.78
CA ALA A 49 -26.98 8.75 -41.35
C ALA A 49 -27.12 7.49 -40.49
N VAL A 50 -27.86 6.47 -40.95
CA VAL A 50 -27.94 5.17 -40.27
C VAL A 50 -26.57 4.47 -40.28
N ASP A 51 -25.88 4.44 -41.42
CA ASP A 51 -24.54 3.85 -41.51
C ASP A 51 -23.54 4.56 -40.59
N GLU A 52 -23.60 5.90 -40.52
CA GLU A 52 -22.79 6.70 -39.60
C GLU A 52 -23.09 6.37 -38.13
N ILE A 53 -24.37 6.29 -37.74
CA ILE A 53 -24.77 5.92 -36.37
C ILE A 53 -24.32 4.50 -36.03
N VAL A 54 -24.46 3.53 -36.94
CA VAL A 54 -23.99 2.16 -36.74
C VAL A 54 -22.47 2.14 -36.55
N GLY A 55 -21.73 2.92 -37.33
CA GLY A 55 -20.29 3.10 -37.16
C GLY A 55 -19.94 3.69 -35.79
N LEU A 56 -20.61 4.77 -35.37
CA LEU A 56 -20.41 5.39 -34.06
C LEU A 56 -20.74 4.44 -32.91
N ILE A 57 -21.78 3.61 -33.04
CA ILE A 57 -22.12 2.60 -32.03
C ILE A 57 -21.02 1.55 -31.94
N ALA A 58 -20.52 1.03 -33.06
CA ALA A 58 -19.43 0.06 -33.06
C ALA A 58 -18.15 0.64 -32.44
N ASP A 59 -17.83 1.90 -32.73
CA ASP A 59 -16.69 2.60 -32.11
C ASP A 59 -16.90 2.79 -30.60
N LEU A 60 -18.10 3.15 -30.16
CA LEU A 60 -18.45 3.28 -28.74
C LEU A 60 -18.36 1.93 -28.01
N GLU A 61 -18.84 0.85 -28.62
CA GLU A 61 -18.74 -0.51 -28.07
C GLU A 61 -17.26 -0.92 -27.90
N ALA A 62 -16.42 -0.68 -28.92
CA ALA A 62 -14.99 -0.94 -28.85
C ALA A 62 -14.30 -0.11 -27.74
N ASN A 63 -14.65 1.17 -27.62
CA ASN A 63 -14.13 2.05 -26.58
C ASN A 63 -14.54 1.61 -25.16
N VAL A 64 -15.79 1.13 -24.98
CA VAL A 64 -16.27 0.61 -23.70
C VAL A 64 -15.49 -0.64 -23.30
N GLU A 65 -15.28 -1.57 -24.22
CA GLU A 65 -14.50 -2.79 -23.94
C GLU A 65 -13.04 -2.47 -23.61
N ALA A 66 -12.42 -1.53 -24.33
CA ALA A 66 -11.06 -1.07 -24.04
C ALA A 66 -10.97 -0.39 -22.66
N ALA A 67 -11.94 0.46 -22.30
CA ALA A 67 -12.00 1.12 -21.00
C ALA A 67 -12.20 0.10 -19.86
N ARG A 68 -13.05 -0.90 -20.05
CA ARG A 68 -13.24 -1.99 -19.07
C ARG A 68 -11.96 -2.78 -18.84
N ALA A 69 -11.27 -3.17 -19.92
CA ALA A 69 -10.02 -3.91 -19.82
C ALA A 69 -8.94 -3.10 -19.10
N GLU A 70 -8.85 -1.79 -19.36
CA GLU A 70 -7.92 -0.92 -18.63
C GLU A 70 -8.31 -0.76 -17.15
N ALA A 71 -9.60 -0.60 -16.84
CA ALA A 71 -10.08 -0.51 -15.46
C ALA A 71 -9.78 -1.78 -14.66
N GLU A 72 -9.99 -2.96 -15.25
CA GLU A 72 -9.63 -4.26 -14.64
C GLU A 72 -8.13 -4.32 -14.39
N ARG A 73 -7.31 -4.01 -15.40
CA ARG A 73 -5.84 -4.02 -15.28
C ARG A 73 -5.34 -3.08 -14.19
N ARG A 74 -5.88 -1.86 -14.08
CA ARG A 74 -5.50 -0.92 -13.00
C ARG A 74 -5.97 -1.37 -11.63
N THR A 75 -7.10 -2.07 -11.56
CA THR A 75 -7.60 -2.64 -10.31
C THR A 75 -6.67 -3.77 -9.83
N ASP A 76 -6.19 -4.62 -10.73
CA ASP A 76 -5.20 -5.66 -10.40
C ASP A 76 -3.88 -5.06 -9.91
N GLU A 77 -3.37 -4.02 -10.59
CA GLU A 77 -2.18 -3.28 -10.16
C GLU A 77 -2.34 -2.69 -8.74
N LEU A 78 -3.50 -2.09 -8.45
CA LEU A 78 -3.83 -1.59 -7.12
C LEU A 78 -3.83 -2.70 -6.08
N ILE A 79 -4.48 -3.84 -6.35
CA ILE A 79 -4.55 -4.96 -5.41
C ILE A 79 -3.13 -5.44 -5.05
N VAL A 80 -2.26 -5.60 -6.04
CA VAL A 80 -0.87 -6.01 -5.81
C VAL A 80 -0.12 -4.96 -4.98
N ALA A 81 -0.20 -3.68 -5.35
CA ALA A 81 0.48 -2.61 -4.61
C ALA A 81 -0.01 -2.48 -3.16
N GLN A 82 -1.32 -2.69 -2.93
CA GLN A 82 -1.90 -2.68 -1.59
C GLN A 82 -1.38 -3.87 -0.75
N GLN A 83 -1.29 -5.06 -1.35
CA GLN A 83 -0.74 -6.25 -0.68
C GLN A 83 0.72 -6.06 -0.29
N GLU A 84 1.55 -5.56 -1.22
CA GLU A 84 2.97 -5.28 -0.95
C GLU A 84 3.14 -4.23 0.16
N TYR A 85 2.32 -3.19 0.15
CA TYR A 85 2.31 -2.19 1.22
C TYR A 85 1.92 -2.82 2.58
N ASP A 86 0.86 -3.61 2.64
CA ASP A 86 0.42 -4.27 3.87
C ASP A 86 1.48 -5.25 4.41
N ASP A 87 2.15 -5.99 3.52
CA ASP A 87 3.29 -6.84 3.88
C ASP A 87 4.46 -6.03 4.46
N ALA A 88 4.78 -4.89 3.85
CA ALA A 88 5.84 -4.01 4.33
C ALA A 88 5.49 -3.34 5.65
N VAL A 89 4.21 -3.02 5.91
CA VAL A 89 3.74 -2.54 7.21
C VAL A 89 4.03 -3.60 8.28
N ARG A 90 3.58 -4.85 8.07
CA ARG A 90 3.81 -5.94 9.03
C ARG A 90 5.29 -6.13 9.32
N ARG A 91 6.12 -6.19 8.28
CA ARG A 91 7.56 -6.38 8.43
C ARG A 91 8.23 -5.22 9.16
N ALA A 92 7.84 -3.98 8.88
CA ALA A 92 8.37 -2.81 9.56
C ALA A 92 8.00 -2.81 11.04
N ASP A 93 6.75 -3.18 11.37
CA ASP A 93 6.29 -3.25 12.76
C ASP A 93 6.99 -4.38 13.54
N GLU A 94 7.21 -5.55 12.92
CA GLU A 94 7.97 -6.65 13.51
C GLU A 94 9.42 -6.26 13.83
N ILE A 95 10.11 -5.64 12.86
CA ILE A 95 11.51 -5.21 13.04
C ILE A 95 11.59 -4.06 14.07
N GLN A 96 10.62 -3.14 14.07
CA GLN A 96 10.57 -2.08 15.06
C GLN A 96 10.39 -2.63 16.47
N ALA A 97 9.53 -3.63 16.66
CA ALA A 97 9.37 -4.30 17.95
C ALA A 97 10.67 -4.97 18.44
N GLN A 98 11.39 -5.65 17.53
CA GLN A 98 12.70 -6.24 17.84
C GLN A 98 13.74 -5.17 18.19
N ALA A 99 13.76 -4.04 17.48
CA ALA A 99 14.65 -2.93 17.77
C ALA A 99 14.36 -2.30 19.13
N ASP A 100 13.08 -2.15 19.49
CA ASP A 100 12.67 -1.60 20.77
C ASP A 100 13.03 -2.54 21.94
N GLU A 101 12.87 -3.86 21.76
CA GLU A 101 13.29 -4.88 22.72
C GLU A 101 14.81 -4.87 22.92
N ALA A 102 15.58 -4.97 21.83
CA ALA A 102 17.04 -4.94 21.88
C ALA A 102 17.58 -3.64 22.48
N LYS A 103 16.93 -2.51 22.23
CA LYS A 103 17.27 -1.24 22.85
C LYS A 103 17.07 -1.28 24.36
N ALA A 104 15.97 -1.83 24.84
CA ALA A 104 15.72 -1.97 26.28
C ALA A 104 16.77 -2.87 26.95
N GLU A 105 17.15 -3.97 26.30
CA GLU A 105 18.22 -4.87 26.75
C GLU A 105 19.57 -4.16 26.80
N ALA A 106 19.92 -3.39 25.76
CA ALA A 106 21.15 -2.60 25.71
C ALA A 106 21.19 -1.54 26.83
N GLU A 107 20.09 -0.82 27.07
CA GLU A 107 19.98 0.17 28.15
C GLU A 107 20.11 -0.49 29.54
N GLU A 108 19.64 -1.73 29.71
CA GLU A 108 19.85 -2.49 30.95
C GLU A 108 21.31 -2.92 31.12
N ALA A 109 21.91 -3.47 30.08
CA ALA A 109 23.30 -3.91 30.10
C ALA A 109 24.27 -2.73 30.36
N GLU A 110 24.03 -1.58 29.72
CA GLU A 110 24.79 -0.35 29.96
C GLU A 110 24.67 0.13 31.40
N ARG A 111 23.45 0.11 31.98
CA ARG A 111 23.23 0.45 33.40
C ARG A 111 24.01 -0.48 34.33
N ASN A 112 23.99 -1.79 34.07
CA ASN A 112 24.72 -2.77 34.88
C ASN A 112 26.24 -2.57 34.79
N ALA A 113 26.77 -2.36 33.58
CA ALA A 113 28.17 -2.05 33.35
C ALA A 113 28.59 -0.74 34.06
N GLY A 114 27.76 0.31 33.96
CA GLY A 114 28.01 1.60 34.61
C GLY A 114 28.00 1.52 36.14
N GLN A 115 27.09 0.74 36.73
CA GLN A 115 27.07 0.49 38.18
C GLN A 115 28.34 -0.25 38.63
N LEU A 116 28.78 -1.24 37.86
CA LEU A 116 29.99 -1.98 38.14
C LEU A 116 31.24 -1.08 38.03
N ALA A 117 31.31 -0.23 37.01
CA ALA A 117 32.36 0.78 36.86
C ALA A 117 32.44 1.68 38.10
N ALA A 118 31.29 2.17 38.59
CA ALA A 118 31.21 3.02 39.77
C ALA A 118 31.64 2.30 41.06
N GLN A 119 31.32 1.00 41.19
CA GLN A 119 31.77 0.18 42.32
C GLN A 119 33.28 -0.07 42.30
N LEU A 120 33.84 -0.44 41.14
CA LEU A 120 35.27 -0.64 40.96
C LEU A 120 36.08 0.63 41.22
N TYR A 121 35.58 1.79 40.77
CA TYR A 121 36.20 3.08 41.06
C TYR A 121 36.25 3.35 42.58
N ARG A 122 35.19 2.99 43.31
CA ARG A 122 35.11 3.17 44.77
C ARG A 122 36.02 2.22 45.54
N THR A 123 36.11 0.96 45.13
CA THR A 123 36.90 -0.08 45.84
C THR A 123 38.37 -0.09 45.45
N GLY A 124 38.70 0.20 44.19
CA GLY A 124 40.07 0.16 43.66
C GLY A 124 40.95 1.37 44.04
N GLY A 125 40.35 2.51 44.41
CA GLY A 125 41.08 3.77 44.59
C GLY A 125 41.72 4.03 45.96
N SER A 126 41.24 3.43 47.05
CA SER A 126 41.66 3.84 48.42
C SER A 126 41.94 2.69 49.40
N ASP A 127 41.26 1.55 49.31
CA ASP A 127 41.31 0.54 50.38
C ASP A 127 42.18 -0.69 50.06
N LEU A 128 42.40 -1.03 48.79
CA LEU A 128 43.14 -2.25 48.43
C LEU A 128 44.65 -2.15 48.68
N GLY A 129 45.29 -1.04 48.29
CA GLY A 129 46.73 -0.86 48.45
C GLY A 129 47.17 -0.74 49.91
N MET A 130 46.33 -0.15 50.76
CA MET A 130 46.59 -0.03 52.19
C MET A 130 46.42 -1.38 52.91
N ASN A 131 45.36 -2.13 52.63
CA ASN A 131 45.13 -3.43 53.28
C ASN A 131 46.15 -4.50 52.86
N LEU A 132 46.59 -4.53 51.59
CA LEU A 132 47.66 -5.45 51.15
C LEU A 132 49.02 -5.16 51.82
N MET A 133 49.32 -3.90 52.10
CA MET A 133 50.57 -3.51 52.78
C MET A 133 50.61 -4.00 54.24
N PHE A 134 49.47 -4.06 54.93
CA PHE A 134 49.39 -4.48 56.32
C PHE A 134 49.27 -6.01 56.54
N ASP A 135 48.83 -6.76 55.52
CA ASP A 135 48.63 -8.23 55.62
C ASP A 135 49.83 -9.08 55.16
N ALA A 136 50.89 -8.46 54.60
CA ALA A 136 52.08 -9.19 54.14
C ALA A 136 53.01 -9.59 55.32
N GLY A 137 52.90 -10.81 55.83
CA GLY A 137 53.86 -11.33 56.82
C GLY A 137 53.51 -12.61 57.59
N ASP A 138 52.29 -13.15 57.46
CA ASP A 138 51.82 -14.31 58.24
C ASP A 138 51.45 -15.50 57.32
N ALA A 139 51.93 -16.71 57.62
CA ALA A 139 51.74 -17.90 56.81
C ALA A 139 50.25 -18.34 56.74
N ALA A 140 49.48 -18.15 57.82
CA ALA A 140 48.04 -18.41 57.82
C ALA A 140 47.25 -17.43 56.92
N ARG A 141 47.80 -16.24 56.68
CA ARG A 141 47.20 -15.23 55.81
C ARG A 141 47.58 -15.38 54.34
N THR A 142 48.51 -16.27 54.03
CA THR A 142 48.92 -16.57 52.65
C THR A 142 47.83 -17.38 51.92
N ASP A 143 47.21 -18.36 52.59
CA ASP A 143 46.07 -19.12 52.02
C ASP A 143 44.83 -18.23 51.83
N GLU A 144 44.59 -17.32 52.79
CA GLU A 144 43.53 -16.31 52.71
C GLU A 144 43.77 -15.34 51.54
N LEU A 145 45.02 -14.94 51.32
CA LEU A 145 45.42 -14.13 50.17
C LEU A 145 45.18 -14.86 48.83
N LEU A 146 45.50 -16.15 48.73
CA LEU A 146 45.25 -16.93 47.51
C LEU A 146 43.75 -17.11 47.24
N ALA A 147 42.94 -17.36 48.26
CA ALA A 147 41.48 -17.40 48.15
C ALA A 147 40.91 -16.04 47.69
N LYS A 148 41.47 -14.95 48.22
CA LYS A 148 41.12 -13.58 47.82
C LYS A 148 41.54 -13.28 46.38
N LEU A 149 42.71 -13.73 45.94
CA LEU A 149 43.16 -13.60 44.56
C LEU A 149 42.28 -14.39 43.59
N GLY A 150 41.93 -15.64 43.92
CA GLY A 150 41.06 -16.46 43.07
C GLY A 150 39.64 -15.90 42.96
N SER A 151 39.10 -15.34 44.04
CA SER A 151 37.82 -14.63 44.00
C SER A 151 37.90 -13.31 43.23
N MET A 152 39.03 -12.58 43.30
CA MET A 152 39.27 -11.39 42.48
C MET A 152 39.40 -11.73 40.99
N GLU A 153 40.09 -12.81 40.63
CA GLU A 153 40.18 -13.27 39.24
C GLU A 153 38.79 -13.60 38.68
N LYS A 154 37.96 -14.31 39.45
CA LYS A 154 36.56 -14.57 39.08
C LYS A 154 35.71 -13.31 38.99
N LEU A 155 35.96 -12.32 39.84
CA LEU A 155 35.28 -11.02 39.76
C LEU A 155 35.71 -10.24 38.52
N VAL A 156 36.99 -10.26 38.15
CA VAL A 156 37.50 -9.62 36.92
C VAL A 156 36.92 -10.31 35.68
N GLU A 157 36.92 -11.65 35.65
CA GLU A 157 36.29 -12.44 34.57
C GLU A 157 34.80 -12.09 34.42
N ARG A 158 34.06 -12.05 35.53
CA ARG A 158 32.65 -11.65 35.51
C ARG A 158 32.43 -10.20 35.11
N THR A 159 33.34 -9.31 35.48
CA THR A 159 33.30 -7.89 35.11
C THR A 159 33.52 -7.71 33.62
N ALA A 160 34.55 -8.37 33.07
CA ALA A 160 34.84 -8.36 31.64
C ALA A 160 33.62 -8.88 30.85
N GLY A 161 33.00 -9.97 31.31
CA GLY A 161 31.79 -10.50 30.68
C GLY A 161 30.60 -9.52 30.69
N ILE A 162 30.43 -8.69 31.74
CA ILE A 162 29.37 -7.67 31.79
C ILE A 162 29.59 -6.56 30.75
N TYR A 163 30.85 -6.12 30.56
CA TYR A 163 31.17 -5.13 29.53
C TYR A 163 31.00 -5.70 28.12
N GLU A 164 31.47 -6.92 27.88
CA GLU A 164 31.31 -7.60 26.59
C GLU A 164 29.81 -7.78 26.25
N GLN A 165 29.00 -8.20 27.22
CA GLN A 165 27.56 -8.30 27.05
C GLN A 165 26.89 -6.95 26.74
N ALA A 166 27.33 -5.87 27.37
CA ALA A 166 26.82 -4.52 27.09
C ALA A 166 27.19 -4.04 25.68
N GLU A 167 28.41 -4.31 25.24
CA GLU A 167 28.86 -4.00 23.88
C GLU A 167 28.08 -4.82 22.83
N GLU A 168 27.89 -6.12 23.05
CA GLU A 168 27.11 -6.99 22.18
C GLU A 168 25.65 -6.54 22.08
N ALA A 169 25.02 -6.22 23.21
CA ALA A 169 23.65 -5.71 23.26
C ALA A 169 23.53 -4.37 22.52
N GLY A 170 24.48 -3.45 22.72
CA GLY A 170 24.54 -2.17 22.01
C GLY A 170 24.67 -2.33 20.49
N ASN A 171 25.56 -3.22 20.04
CA ASN A 171 25.75 -3.51 18.62
C ASN A 171 24.49 -4.14 17.99
N THR A 172 23.82 -5.03 18.73
CA THR A 172 22.57 -5.66 18.30
C THR A 172 21.45 -4.64 18.19
N ALA A 173 21.28 -3.78 19.19
CA ALA A 173 20.30 -2.70 19.20
C ALA A 173 20.52 -1.72 18.02
N GLN A 174 21.78 -1.32 17.77
CA GLN A 174 22.10 -0.45 16.64
C GLN A 174 21.78 -1.11 15.30
N SER A 175 22.17 -2.37 15.12
CA SER A 175 21.89 -3.13 13.89
C SER A 175 20.39 -3.26 13.61
N LEU A 176 19.59 -3.55 14.64
CA LEU A 176 18.13 -3.64 14.52
C LEU A 176 17.47 -2.28 14.29
N ALA A 177 17.99 -1.22 14.91
CA ALA A 177 17.52 0.15 14.66
C ALA A 177 17.77 0.57 13.20
N ASP A 178 18.94 0.26 12.65
CA ASP A 178 19.26 0.53 11.24
C ASP A 178 18.35 -0.28 10.30
N GLN A 179 18.07 -1.54 10.62
CA GLN A 179 17.11 -2.36 9.87
C GLN A 179 15.69 -1.80 9.94
N ALA A 180 15.26 -1.29 11.10
CA ALA A 180 13.95 -0.68 11.28
C ALA A 180 13.82 0.60 10.42
N GLU A 181 14.86 1.42 10.34
CA GLU A 181 14.91 2.59 9.45
C GLU A 181 14.72 2.20 7.98
N VAL A 182 15.47 1.19 7.52
CA VAL A 182 15.36 0.67 6.15
C VAL A 182 13.95 0.13 5.88
N ALA A 183 13.38 -0.65 6.80
CA ALA A 183 12.04 -1.19 6.66
C ALA A 183 10.96 -0.09 6.63
N ARG A 184 11.08 0.95 7.47
CA ARG A 184 10.20 2.13 7.45
C ARG A 184 10.28 2.89 6.13
N ALA A 185 11.49 3.07 5.59
CA ALA A 185 11.70 3.74 4.31
C ALA A 185 11.08 2.93 3.14
N GLU A 186 11.22 1.61 3.16
CA GLU A 186 10.63 0.75 2.14
C GLU A 186 9.10 0.74 2.20
N ARG A 187 8.53 0.63 3.41
CA ARG A 187 7.10 0.77 3.64
C ARG A 187 6.56 2.09 3.09
N GLU A 188 7.28 3.19 3.28
CA GLU A 188 6.86 4.50 2.78
C GLU A 188 6.86 4.57 1.24
N LYS A 189 7.86 3.97 0.58
CA LYS A 189 7.86 3.88 -0.89
C LYS A 189 6.66 3.09 -1.40
N LEU A 190 6.36 1.95 -0.77
CA LEU A 190 5.23 1.10 -1.15
C LEU A 190 3.89 1.78 -0.85
N ARG A 191 3.80 2.59 0.22
CA ARG A 191 2.64 3.44 0.49
C ARG A 191 2.36 4.37 -0.67
N VAL A 192 3.38 5.08 -1.14
CA VAL A 192 3.27 6.01 -2.28
C VAL A 192 2.90 5.26 -3.56
N ALA A 193 3.47 4.08 -3.79
CA ALA A 193 3.13 3.24 -4.94
C ALA A 193 1.65 2.80 -4.91
N ALA A 194 1.15 2.37 -3.75
CA ALA A 194 -0.26 2.01 -3.57
C ALA A 194 -1.20 3.21 -3.79
N GLU A 195 -0.84 4.40 -3.30
CA GLU A 195 -1.61 5.63 -3.54
C GLU A 195 -1.67 6.02 -5.03
N GLN A 196 -0.55 5.87 -5.74
CA GLN A 196 -0.50 6.10 -7.18
C GLN A 196 -1.34 5.08 -7.96
N ALA A 197 -1.27 3.80 -7.58
CA ALA A 197 -2.10 2.75 -8.18
C ALA A 197 -3.59 2.99 -7.91
N LEU A 198 -3.94 3.48 -6.72
CA LEU A 198 -5.32 3.83 -6.37
C LEU A 198 -5.85 4.97 -7.25
N ALA A 199 -5.06 6.03 -7.41
CA ALA A 199 -5.41 7.14 -8.27
C ALA A 199 -5.56 6.69 -9.75
N ALA A 200 -4.68 5.82 -10.23
CA ALA A 200 -4.76 5.26 -11.58
C ALA A 200 -6.01 4.38 -11.77
N ALA A 201 -6.35 3.55 -10.79
CA ALA A 201 -7.56 2.73 -10.82
C ALA A 201 -8.83 3.59 -10.82
N GLN A 202 -8.89 4.63 -9.97
CA GLN A 202 -10.01 5.57 -9.95
C GLN A 202 -10.15 6.33 -11.28
N ALA A 203 -9.04 6.74 -11.89
CA ALA A 203 -9.06 7.41 -13.18
C ALA A 203 -9.51 6.49 -14.33
N ALA A 204 -9.20 5.19 -14.28
CA ALA A 204 -9.65 4.22 -15.27
C ALA A 204 -11.12 3.82 -15.13
N GLN A 205 -11.72 4.05 -13.96
CA GLN A 205 -13.14 3.79 -13.69
C GLN A 205 -14.06 4.99 -13.95
N ALA A 206 -13.50 6.17 -14.20
CA ALA A 206 -14.22 7.42 -14.45
C ALA A 206 -14.62 7.58 -15.91
#